data_AF-A0A8T4J419-F1
#
_entry.id   AF-A0A8T4J419-F1
#
_cell.length_a   1.000
_cell.length_b   1.000
_cell.length_c   1.000
_cell.angle_alpha   90.00
_cell.angle_beta   90.00
_cell.angle_gamma   90.00
#
_symmetry.space_group_name_H-M   'P 1'
#
loop_
_entity.id
_entity.type
_entity.pdbx_description
1 polymer ?
#
loop_
_entity_poly.entity_id
_entity_poly.type
_entity_poly.pdbx_seq_one_letter_code
_entity_poly.pdbx_strand_id
1 'polypeptide(L)' 'RRAMISAATGAVALVMAPLNREHGLGYLVAAVILAGVFQIVLGALGVAKLMRFVPRSVMVGFVNALAILIFMTQVPE' A
#
# COMPACT_ATOMS: atom_id res chain seq x y z
N ARG A 1 -9.51 9.89 -13.25
CA ARG A 1 -9.82 11.21 -12.64
C ARG A 1 -8.70 12.17 -13.04
N ARG A 2 -8.99 13.37 -13.58
CA ARG A 2 -7.97 14.24 -14.19
C ARG A 2 -7.00 14.92 -13.20
N ALA A 3 -7.32 14.94 -11.89
CA ALA A 3 -6.50 15.60 -10.85
C ALA A 3 -5.79 14.61 -9.88
N MET A 4 -5.67 13.33 -10.25
CA MET A 4 -5.06 12.32 -9.38
C MET A 4 -3.57 12.20 -9.67
N ILE A 5 -2.73 12.46 -8.68
CA ILE A 5 -1.29 12.17 -8.73
C ILE A 5 -1.07 10.76 -8.17
N SER A 6 -0.43 9.90 -8.95
CA SER A 6 -0.05 8.55 -8.53
C SER A 6 1.48 8.48 -8.41
N ALA A 7 1.97 8.29 -7.19
CA ALA A 7 3.40 8.24 -6.86
C ALA A 7 3.64 7.26 -5.70
N ALA A 8 4.90 7.14 -5.25
CA ALA A 8 5.23 6.35 -4.07
C ALA A 8 4.63 6.98 -2.80
N THR A 9 3.89 6.19 -2.01
CA THR A 9 3.26 6.64 -0.76
C THR A 9 3.82 5.87 0.44
N GLY A 10 3.77 6.49 1.63
CA GLY A 10 4.19 5.83 2.88
C GLY A 10 3.44 4.53 3.16
N ALA A 11 2.16 4.45 2.78
CA ALA A 11 1.35 3.24 2.94
C ALA A 11 1.95 2.02 2.21
N VAL A 12 2.46 2.24 0.99
CA VAL A 12 3.10 1.17 0.21
C VAL A 12 4.49 0.88 0.76
N ALA A 13 5.25 1.91 1.11
CA ALA A 13 6.61 1.75 1.65
C ALA A 13 6.65 0.91 2.93
N LEU A 14 5.69 1.11 3.84
CA LEU A 14 5.60 0.35 5.09
C LEU A 14 5.42 -1.16 4.87
N VAL A 15 4.71 -1.55 3.81
CA VAL A 15 4.51 -2.98 3.47
C VAL A 15 5.71 -3.55 2.71
N MET A 16 6.39 -2.74 1.90
CA MET A 16 7.53 -3.17 1.09
C MET A 16 8.86 -3.23 1.88
N ALA A 17 9.00 -2.41 2.91
CA ALA A 17 10.22 -2.34 3.73
C ALA A 17 10.64 -3.70 4.34
N PRO A 18 9.77 -4.48 5.00
CA PRO A 18 10.14 -5.80 5.52
C PRO A 18 10.48 -6.78 4.39
N LEU A 19 9.70 -6.79 3.30
CA LEU A 19 9.95 -7.67 2.15
C LEU A 19 11.35 -7.44 1.57
N ASN A 20 11.77 -6.18 1.41
CA ASN A 20 13.11 -5.87 0.90
C ASN A 20 14.22 -6.25 1.89
N ARG A 21 13.99 -6.07 3.21
CA ARG A 21 14.96 -6.48 4.22
C ARG A 21 15.18 -7.98 4.24
N GLU A 22 14.12 -8.76 4.07
CA GLU A 22 14.16 -10.22 4.19
C GLU A 22 14.55 -10.92 2.89
N HIS A 23 14.16 -10.39 1.72
CA HIS A 23 14.31 -11.05 0.42
C HIS A 23 15.06 -10.24 -0.64
N GLY A 24 15.40 -8.99 -0.35
CA GLY A 24 16.15 -8.11 -1.24
C GLY A 24 15.35 -7.48 -2.38
N LEU A 25 16.05 -6.68 -3.18
CA LEU A 25 15.43 -5.81 -4.19
C LEU A 25 14.75 -6.58 -5.32
N GLY A 26 15.29 -7.73 -5.72
CA GLY A 26 14.70 -8.56 -6.79
C GLY A 26 13.26 -8.99 -6.45
N TYR A 27 13.03 -9.41 -5.21
CA TYR A 27 11.70 -9.77 -4.73
C TYR A 27 10.78 -8.56 -4.60
N LEU A 28 11.29 -7.40 -4.20
CA LEU A 28 10.51 -6.16 -4.18
C LEU A 28 9.99 -5.81 -5.59
N VAL A 29 10.86 -5.84 -6.60
CA VAL A 29 10.48 -5.54 -7.99
C VAL A 29 9.45 -6.55 -8.50
N ALA A 30 9.67 -7.84 -8.24
CA ALA A 30 8.72 -8.89 -8.62
C ALA A 30 7.35 -8.69 -7.96
N ALA A 31 7.31 -8.35 -6.67
CA ALA A 31 6.08 -8.09 -5.93
C ALA A 31 5.32 -6.86 -6.46
N VAL A 32 6.03 -5.79 -6.83
CA VAL A 32 5.41 -4.58 -7.43
C VAL A 32 4.77 -4.89 -8.78
N ILE A 33 5.47 -5.63 -9.65
CA ILE A 33 4.93 -6.05 -10.94
C ILE A 33 3.69 -6.93 -10.72
N LEU A 34 3.78 -7.91 -9.83
CA LEU A 34 2.69 -8.82 -9.51
C LEU A 34 1.46 -8.08 -8.93
N ALA A 35 1.69 -7.10 -8.04
CA ALA A 35 0.63 -6.26 -7.51
C ALA A 35 -0.08 -5.47 -8.62
N GLY A 36 0.65 -4.93 -9.60
CA GLY A 36 0.08 -4.27 -10.77
C GLY A 36 -0.79 -5.22 -11.61
N VAL A 37 -0.33 -6.45 -11.84
CA VAL A 37 -1.11 -7.50 -12.51
C VAL A 37 -2.42 -7.77 -11.76
N PHE A 38 -2.35 -7.95 -10.43
CA PHE A 38 -3.55 -8.15 -9.61
C PHE A 38 -4.50 -6.94 -9.67
N GLN A 39 -4.00 -5.71 -9.67
CA GLN A 39 -4.84 -4.51 -9.78
C GLN A 39 -5.61 -4.49 -11.11
N ILE A 40 -4.96 -4.84 -12.22
CA ILE A 40 -5.62 -4.91 -13.55
C ILE A 40 -6.71 -5.98 -13.54
N VAL A 41 -6.41 -7.18 -13.04
CA VAL A 41 -7.37 -8.30 -12.99
C VAL A 41 -8.56 -7.95 -12.11
N LEU A 42 -8.33 -7.45 -10.88
CA LEU A 42 -9.41 -7.06 -9.96
C LEU A 42 -10.23 -5.89 -10.50
N GLY A 43 -9.59 -4.96 -11.21
CA GLY A 43 -10.27 -3.87 -11.92
C GLY A 43 -11.20 -4.38 -13.02
N ALA A 44 -10.73 -5.32 -13.85
CA ALA A 44 -11.52 -5.95 -14.90
C ALA A 44 -12.71 -6.77 -14.33
N LEU A 45 -12.53 -7.42 -13.18
CA LEU A 45 -13.59 -8.15 -12.47
C LEU A 45 -14.58 -7.26 -11.73
N GLY A 46 -14.38 -5.93 -11.73
CA GLY A 46 -15.31 -4.99 -11.08
C GLY A 46 -15.26 -5.00 -9.54
N VAL A 47 -14.19 -5.55 -8.95
CA VAL A 47 -13.99 -5.64 -7.49
C VAL A 47 -13.93 -4.26 -6.83
N ALA A 48 -13.66 -3.20 -7.60
CA ALA A 48 -13.75 -1.82 -7.13
C ALA A 48 -15.09 -1.48 -6.44
N LYS A 49 -16.21 -2.11 -6.86
CA LYS A 49 -17.53 -1.92 -6.22
C LYS A 49 -17.61 -2.52 -4.83
N LEU A 50 -16.81 -3.55 -4.53
CA LEU A 50 -16.78 -4.21 -3.22
C LEU A 50 -16.04 -3.38 -2.17
N MET A 51 -15.21 -2.42 -2.58
CA MET A 51 -14.52 -1.51 -1.65
C MET A 51 -15.49 -0.73 -0.75
N ARG A 52 -16.76 -0.57 -1.15
CA ARG A 52 -17.82 0.03 -0.32
C ARG A 52 -18.12 -0.73 0.98
N PHE A 53 -17.75 -2.02 1.05
CA PHE A 53 -17.97 -2.86 2.22
C PHE A 53 -16.84 -2.73 3.25
N VAL A 54 -15.75 -2.03 2.93
CA VAL A 54 -14.69 -1.76 3.90
C VAL A 54 -15.20 -0.72 4.91
N PRO A 55 -15.27 -1.05 6.21
CA PRO A 55 -15.80 -0.12 7.21
C PRO A 55 -14.94 1.14 7.32
N ARG A 56 -15.59 2.29 7.56
CA ARG A 56 -14.87 3.56 7.75
C ARG A 56 -13.93 3.53 8.95
N SER A 57 -14.29 2.82 10.01
CA SER A 57 -13.44 2.63 11.20
C SER A 57 -12.11 1.95 10.86
N VAL A 58 -12.11 0.97 9.96
CA VAL A 58 -10.89 0.29 9.50
C VAL A 58 -9.99 1.24 8.72
N MET A 59 -10.56 2.05 7.82
CA MET A 59 -9.78 3.04 7.06
C MET A 59 -9.16 4.10 7.97
N VAL A 60 -9.92 4.61 8.96
CA VAL A 60 -9.41 5.59 9.92
C VAL A 60 -8.33 4.98 10.81
N GLY A 61 -8.54 3.76 11.30
CA GLY A 61 -7.54 3.04 12.10
C GLY A 61 -6.24 2.83 11.33
N PHE A 62 -6.32 2.42 10.06
CA PHE A 62 -5.16 2.28 9.19
C PHE A 62 -4.39 3.59 9.00
N VAL A 63 -5.10 4.69 8.73
CA VAL A 63 -4.45 6.01 8.56
C VAL A 63 -3.79 6.48 9.86
N ASN A 64 -4.43 6.28 11.02
CA ASN A 64 -3.84 6.61 12.31
C ASN A 64 -2.58 5.78 12.59
N ALA A 65 -2.63 4.47 12.34
CA ALA A 65 -1.47 3.60 12.50
C ALA A 65 -0.31 4.01 11.57
N LEU A 66 -0.62 4.33 10.31
CA LEU A 66 0.36 4.82 9.34
C LEU A 66 1.02 6.12 9.83
N ALA A 67 0.25 7.09 10.33
CA ALA A 67 0.80 8.34 10.83
C ALA A 67 1.73 8.12 12.02
N ILE A 68 1.33 7.26 12.97
CA ILE A 68 2.15 6.89 14.12
C ILE A 68 3.44 6.18 13.68
N LEU A 69 3.35 5.23 12.74
CA LEU A 69 4.51 4.51 12.22
C LEU A 69 5.49 5.45 11.52
N ILE A 70 5.00 6.34 10.66
CA ILE A 70 5.86 7.35 10.03
C ILE A 70 6.55 8.19 11.09
N PHE A 71 5.81 8.67 12.10
CA PHE A 71 6.41 9.44 13.19
C PHE A 71 7.48 8.66 13.95
N MET A 72 7.22 7.40 14.30
CA MET A 72 8.18 6.53 14.97
C MET A 72 9.45 6.30 14.15
N THR A 73 9.35 6.18 12.82
CA THR A 73 10.54 6.05 11.95
C THR A 73 11.43 7.29 11.90
N GLN A 74 10.96 8.44 12.39
CA GLN A 74 11.78 9.65 12.49
C GLN A 74 12.55 9.76 13.81
N VAL A 75 12.17 8.97 14.83
CA VAL A 75 12.88 8.95 16.10
C VAL A 75 14.18 8.17 15.89
N PRO A 76 15.35 8.78 16.14
CA PRO A 76 16.63 8.10 16.02
C PRO A 76 16.71 6.95 17.03
N GLU A 77 17.28 5.83 16.60
CA GLU A 77 17.71 4.75 17.49
C GLU A 77 18.82 5.22 18.44
#